data_AF-U1P536-F1
#
_entry.id   AF-U1P536-F1
#
_cell.length_a   1.000
_cell.length_b   1.000
_cell.length_c   1.000
_cell.angle_alpha   90.00
_cell.angle_beta   90.00
_cell.angle_gamma   90.00
#
_symmetry.space_group_name_H-M   'P 1'
#
loop_
_entity.id
_entity.type
_entity.pdbx_description
1 polymer ?
#
loop_
_entity_poly.entity_id
_entity_poly.type
_entity_poly.pdbx_seq_one_letter_code
_entity_poly.pdbx_strand_id
1 'polypeptide(L)'
;MLFPTHLVAAAGLGRLVANQPRETDIAVTGRSWPALSTGWLVLGAALPDLLDKPLGLLEVTTLFHSIGHSVLLLPAVILLAVRGKRGAAIAIGWASHLMLDAVHVVINGRPSDALFLGWPVVVPPTPPAIPPGEFVWFYLGTPSSYVEVVLWVAVGALVVRSLRTSRDAGEGA
;
A
#
# COMPACT_ATOMS: atom_id res chain seq x y z
N MET A 1 8.32 4.31 1.86
CA MET A 1 7.70 3.99 3.17
C MET A 1 8.24 2.62 3.62
N LEU A 2 8.00 2.14 4.85
CA LEU A 2 8.33 0.75 5.18
C LEU A 2 7.27 -0.23 4.63
N PHE A 3 7.73 -1.37 4.10
CA PHE A 3 6.89 -2.43 3.52
C PHE A 3 5.67 -2.83 4.38
N PRO A 4 5.80 -3.09 5.69
CA PRO A 4 4.67 -3.50 6.52
C PRO A 4 3.54 -2.47 6.55
N THR A 5 3.86 -1.19 6.37
CA THR A 5 2.88 -0.10 6.48
C THR A 5 1.92 -0.09 5.28
N HIS A 6 2.38 -0.47 4.09
CA HIS A 6 1.49 -0.68 2.93
C HIS A 6 0.51 -1.83 3.17
N LEU A 7 0.96 -2.92 3.79
CA LEU A 7 0.10 -4.08 4.08
C LEU A 7 -1.00 -3.71 5.08
N VAL A 8 -0.67 -2.92 6.10
CA VAL A 8 -1.65 -2.41 7.07
C VAL A 8 -2.62 -1.44 6.41
N ALA A 9 -2.15 -0.54 5.54
CA ALA A 9 -3.02 0.34 4.79
C ALA A 9 -4.00 -0.46 3.91
N ALA A 10 -3.52 -1.47 3.18
CA ALA A 10 -4.33 -2.35 2.36
C ALA A 10 -5.35 -3.16 3.19
N ALA A 11 -4.93 -3.66 4.35
CA ALA A 11 -5.82 -4.35 5.28
C ALA A 11 -6.91 -3.43 5.85
N GLY A 12 -6.54 -2.19 6.20
CA GLY A 12 -7.44 -1.14 6.65
C GLY A 12 -8.47 -0.77 5.60
N LEU A 13 -8.05 -0.56 4.34
CA LEU A 13 -8.96 -0.34 3.21
C LEU A 13 -9.96 -1.49 3.06
N GLY A 14 -9.50 -2.74 3.15
CA GLY A 14 -10.37 -3.91 3.10
C GLY A 14 -11.43 -3.91 4.20
N ARG A 15 -11.06 -3.55 5.44
CA ARG A 15 -12.00 -3.44 6.57
C ARG A 15 -12.99 -2.29 6.41
N LEU A 16 -12.53 -1.12 5.95
CA LEU A 16 -13.40 0.03 5.72
C LEU A 16 -14.46 -0.28 4.67
N VAL A 17 -14.07 -0.89 3.56
CA VAL A 17 -15.00 -1.30 2.48
C VAL A 17 -15.95 -2.40 2.96
N ALA A 18 -15.50 -3.33 3.80
CA ALA A 18 -16.36 -4.37 4.36
C ALA A 18 -17.43 -3.82 5.33
N ASN A 19 -17.13 -2.73 6.05
CA ASN A 19 -17.99 -2.15 7.07
C ASN A 19 -18.95 -1.06 6.56
N GLN A 20 -19.00 -0.79 5.25
CA GLN A 20 -19.90 0.23 4.70
C GLN A 20 -21.35 -0.29 4.58
N PRO A 21 -22.36 0.46 5.05
CA PRO A 21 -23.76 0.07 4.94
C PRO A 21 -24.21 0.05 3.47
N ARG A 22 -24.55 -1.15 2.98
CA ARG A 22 -24.95 -1.41 1.58
C ARG A 22 -26.17 -0.62 1.09
N GLU A 23 -27.06 -0.22 2.00
CA GLU A 23 -28.30 0.49 1.66
C GLU A 23 -28.07 1.96 1.25
N THR A 24 -27.07 2.64 1.81
CA THR A 24 -26.83 4.06 1.55
C THR A 24 -26.17 4.31 0.20
N ASP A 25 -25.28 3.40 -0.24
CA ASP A 25 -24.57 3.50 -1.51
C ASP A 25 -25.48 3.39 -2.74
N ILE A 26 -26.50 2.53 -2.66
CA ILE A 26 -27.47 2.33 -3.74
C ILE A 26 -28.36 3.56 -3.89
N ALA A 27 -28.75 4.20 -2.77
CA ALA A 27 -29.59 5.39 -2.78
C ALA A 27 -28.87 6.63 -3.35
N VAL A 28 -27.55 6.74 -3.14
CA VAL A 28 -26.76 7.93 -3.55
C VAL A 28 -26.11 7.76 -4.92
N THR A 29 -25.59 6.58 -5.25
CA THR A 29 -24.79 6.37 -6.47
C THR A 29 -25.41 5.37 -7.45
N GLY A 30 -26.48 4.68 -7.06
CA GLY A 30 -27.05 3.57 -7.83
C GLY A 30 -26.11 2.35 -7.95
N ARG A 31 -24.97 2.33 -7.24
CA ARG A 31 -24.00 1.22 -7.25
C ARG A 31 -23.71 0.78 -5.82
N SER A 32 -23.78 -0.53 -5.57
CA SER A 32 -23.17 -1.08 -4.35
C SER A 32 -21.69 -1.34 -4.64
N TRP A 33 -20.77 -0.79 -3.84
CA TRP A 33 -19.38 -1.20 -3.92
C TRP A 33 -19.27 -2.67 -3.51
N PRO A 34 -18.70 -3.54 -4.37
CA PRO A 34 -18.53 -4.93 -3.99
C PRO A 34 -17.49 -5.00 -2.87
N ALA A 35 -17.81 -5.73 -1.79
CA ALA A 35 -16.86 -6.05 -0.73
C ALA A 35 -15.56 -6.59 -1.37
N LEU A 36 -14.48 -5.83 -1.21
CA LEU A 36 -13.16 -6.19 -1.73
C LEU A 36 -12.53 -7.17 -0.75
N SER A 37 -11.91 -8.22 -1.28
CA SER A 37 -11.21 -9.18 -0.44
C SER A 37 -9.93 -8.56 0.10
N THR A 38 -9.83 -8.51 1.44
CA THR A 38 -8.64 -8.05 2.14
C THR A 38 -7.38 -8.81 1.72
N GLY A 39 -7.47 -10.12 1.53
CA GLY A 39 -6.31 -10.92 1.10
C GLY A 39 -5.80 -10.51 -0.28
N TRP A 40 -6.70 -10.29 -1.24
CA TRP A 40 -6.31 -9.84 -2.59
C TRP A 40 -5.81 -8.39 -2.61
N LEU A 41 -6.32 -7.52 -1.73
CA LEU A 41 -5.78 -6.17 -1.51
C LEU A 41 -4.35 -6.21 -0.98
N VAL A 42 -4.11 -6.99 0.08
CA VAL A 42 -2.77 -7.16 0.67
C VAL A 42 -1.81 -7.77 -0.33
N LEU A 43 -2.24 -8.76 -1.11
CA LEU A 43 -1.43 -9.31 -2.19
C LEU A 43 -1.05 -8.22 -3.20
N GLY A 44 -2.03 -7.47 -3.70
CA GLY A 44 -1.80 -6.35 -4.61
C GLY A 44 -0.81 -5.33 -4.08
N ALA A 45 -0.94 -4.97 -2.80
CA ALA A 45 -0.04 -4.04 -2.13
C ALA A 45 1.35 -4.63 -1.87
N ALA A 46 1.50 -5.96 -1.82
CA ALA A 46 2.81 -6.59 -1.64
C ALA A 46 3.57 -6.74 -2.96
N LEU A 47 2.86 -6.85 -4.08
CA LEU A 47 3.44 -7.18 -5.39
C LEU A 47 4.60 -6.27 -5.84
N PRO A 48 4.52 -4.93 -5.76
CA PRO A 48 5.62 -4.06 -6.22
C PRO A 48 6.96 -4.40 -5.56
N ASP A 49 6.94 -4.50 -4.24
CA ASP A 49 8.12 -4.79 -3.43
C ASP A 49 8.63 -6.22 -3.58
N LEU A 50 7.73 -7.20 -3.73
CA LEU A 50 8.11 -8.59 -3.98
C LEU A 50 8.73 -8.80 -5.37
N LEU A 51 8.48 -7.90 -6.31
CA LEU A 51 9.12 -7.90 -7.63
C LEU A 51 10.45 -7.13 -7.59
N ASP A 52 10.42 -5.88 -7.15
CA ASP A 52 11.56 -4.99 -7.36
C ASP A 52 12.70 -5.22 -6.38
N LYS A 53 12.41 -5.63 -5.13
CA LYS A 53 13.47 -5.87 -4.15
C LYS A 53 14.37 -7.05 -4.54
N PRO A 54 13.84 -8.23 -4.89
CA PRO A 54 14.67 -9.33 -5.37
C PRO A 54 15.43 -8.97 -6.64
N LEU A 55 14.80 -8.27 -7.59
CA LEU A 55 15.47 -7.86 -8.84
C LEU A 55 16.61 -6.87 -8.59
N GLY A 56 16.46 -5.93 -7.67
CA GLY A 56 17.53 -5.03 -7.24
C GLY A 56 18.64 -5.75 -6.49
N LEU A 57 18.30 -6.70 -5.60
CA LEU A 57 19.28 -7.50 -4.85
C LEU A 57 20.09 -8.45 -5.75
N LEU A 58 19.46 -8.95 -6.81
CA LEU A 58 20.10 -9.77 -7.85
C LEU A 58 20.78 -8.91 -8.92
N GLU A 59 20.82 -7.59 -8.76
CA GLU A 59 21.41 -6.62 -9.68
C GLU A 59 20.83 -6.68 -11.12
N VAL A 60 19.64 -7.27 -11.28
CA VAL A 60 18.90 -7.29 -12.56
C VAL A 60 18.41 -5.89 -12.90
N THR A 61 18.02 -5.13 -11.88
CA THR A 61 17.71 -3.71 -11.99
C THR A 61 18.66 -2.89 -11.13
N THR A 62 19.00 -1.68 -11.58
CA THR A 62 19.89 -0.77 -10.83
C THR A 62 19.19 -0.06 -9.67
N LEU A 63 17.88 -0.28 -9.50
CA LEU A 63 17.01 0.37 -8.51
C LEU A 63 16.14 -0.66 -7.79
N PHE A 64 15.74 -0.33 -6.56
CA PHE A 64 14.76 -1.07 -5.77
C PHE A 64 13.30 -0.63 -6.01
N HIS A 65 13.11 0.41 -6.83
CA HIS A 65 11.83 0.87 -7.39
C HIS A 65 11.97 0.87 -8.91
N SER A 66 11.48 -0.18 -9.57
CA SER A 66 11.68 -0.43 -11.00
C SER A 66 10.40 -0.95 -11.67
N ILE A 67 10.30 -2.24 -12.00
CA ILE A 67 9.23 -2.81 -12.82
C ILE A 67 7.89 -2.77 -12.07
N GLY A 68 7.86 -3.33 -10.85
CA GLY A 68 6.67 -3.46 -10.01
C GLY A 68 6.08 -2.10 -9.59
N HIS A 69 6.92 -1.08 -9.49
CA HIS A 69 6.51 0.29 -9.17
C HIS A 69 6.23 1.17 -10.40
N SER A 70 6.44 0.66 -11.61
CA SER A 70 6.24 1.45 -12.83
C SER A 70 4.76 1.60 -13.19
N VAL A 71 4.33 2.83 -13.49
CA VAL A 71 2.99 3.10 -14.03
C VAL A 71 2.80 2.52 -15.42
N LEU A 72 3.86 2.07 -16.09
CA LEU A 72 3.75 1.33 -17.35
C LEU A 72 3.05 -0.03 -17.16
N LEU A 73 2.94 -0.55 -15.93
CA LEU A 73 2.12 -1.72 -15.63
C LEU A 73 0.61 -1.42 -15.56
N LEU A 74 0.19 -0.15 -15.64
CA LEU A 74 -1.23 0.23 -15.57
C LEU A 74 -2.13 -0.55 -16.53
N PRO A 75 -1.80 -0.77 -17.81
CA PRO A 75 -2.67 -1.53 -18.71
C PRO A 75 -2.92 -2.97 -18.23
N ALA A 76 -1.90 -3.65 -17.70
CA ALA A 76 -2.02 -5.00 -17.17
C ALA A 76 -2.87 -5.01 -15.88
N VAL A 77 -2.66 -4.02 -15.01
CA VAL A 77 -3.41 -3.87 -13.77
C VAL A 77 -4.88 -3.55 -14.03
N ILE A 78 -5.18 -2.68 -15.02
CA ILE A 78 -6.55 -2.41 -15.48
C ILE A 78 -7.18 -3.67 -16.06
N LEU A 79 -6.43 -4.45 -16.84
CA LEU A 79 -6.92 -5.72 -17.37
C LEU A 79 -7.31 -6.67 -16.24
N LEU A 80 -6.50 -6.80 -15.18
CA LEU A 80 -6.88 -7.59 -14.01
C LEU A 80 -8.14 -7.03 -13.34
N ALA A 81 -8.23 -5.70 -13.17
CA ALA A 81 -9.37 -5.05 -12.55
C ALA A 81 -10.71 -5.37 -13.25
N VAL A 82 -10.73 -5.31 -14.60
CA VAL A 82 -11.96 -5.57 -15.37
C VAL A 82 -12.36 -7.05 -15.43
N ARG A 83 -11.46 -7.98 -15.06
CA ARG A 83 -11.74 -9.43 -15.04
C ARG A 83 -12.50 -9.90 -13.80
N GLY A 84 -12.64 -9.04 -12.79
CA GLY A 84 -13.53 -9.28 -11.67
C GLY A 84 -13.01 -8.75 -10.33
N LYS A 85 -13.80 -8.98 -9.28
CA LYS A 85 -13.58 -8.41 -7.94
C LYS A 85 -12.19 -8.70 -7.35
N ARG A 86 -11.63 -9.89 -7.61
CA ARG A 86 -10.29 -10.27 -7.14
C ARG A 86 -9.21 -9.44 -7.83
N GLY A 87 -9.30 -9.29 -9.14
CA GLY A 87 -8.36 -8.46 -9.90
C GLY A 87 -8.51 -6.97 -9.55
N ALA A 88 -9.73 -6.50 -9.28
CA ALA A 88 -9.95 -5.13 -8.78
C ALA A 88 -9.31 -4.91 -7.41
N ALA A 89 -9.40 -5.88 -6.50
CA ALA A 89 -8.71 -5.82 -5.20
C ALA A 89 -7.18 -5.79 -5.36
N ILE A 90 -6.62 -6.62 -6.24
CA ILE A 90 -5.18 -6.57 -6.57
C ILE A 90 -4.79 -5.19 -7.10
N ALA A 91 -5.55 -4.65 -8.06
CA ALA A 91 -5.28 -3.36 -8.68
C ALA A 91 -5.32 -2.20 -7.66
N ILE A 92 -6.30 -2.20 -6.76
CA ILE A 92 -6.42 -1.19 -5.70
C ILE A 92 -5.27 -1.32 -4.71
N GLY A 93 -4.91 -2.54 -4.32
CA GLY A 93 -3.75 -2.79 -3.44
C GLY A 93 -2.47 -2.26 -4.06
N TRP A 94 -2.21 -2.61 -5.32
CA TRP A 94 -1.06 -2.14 -6.08
C TRP A 94 -1.03 -0.61 -6.18
N ALA A 95 -2.14 0.02 -6.58
CA ALA A 95 -2.22 1.48 -6.70
C ALA A 95 -2.02 2.19 -5.35
N SER A 96 -2.56 1.63 -4.27
CA SER A 96 -2.36 2.17 -2.92
C SER A 96 -0.89 2.12 -2.48
N HIS A 97 -0.15 1.09 -2.88
CA HIS A 97 1.28 0.97 -2.59
C HIS A 97 2.06 2.10 -3.27
N LEU A 98 1.91 2.24 -4.60
CA LEU A 98 2.58 3.27 -5.39
C LEU A 98 2.25 4.68 -4.89
N MET A 99 0.96 4.94 -4.60
CA MET A 99 0.52 6.22 -4.07
C MET A 99 1.21 6.53 -2.74
N LEU A 100 1.24 5.58 -1.80
CA LEU A 100 1.87 5.80 -0.50
C LEU A 100 3.38 6.04 -0.66
N ASP A 101 4.07 5.32 -1.54
CA ASP A 101 5.49 5.60 -1.78
C ASP A 101 5.74 7.00 -2.36
N ALA A 102 4.93 7.42 -3.33
CA ALA A 102 5.00 8.77 -3.89
C ALA A 102 4.74 9.84 -2.81
N VAL A 103 3.73 9.64 -1.97
CA VAL A 103 3.43 10.54 -0.85
C VAL A 103 4.58 10.61 0.15
N HIS A 104 5.19 9.48 0.49
CA HIS A 104 6.28 9.43 1.47
C HIS A 104 7.56 10.11 0.99
N VAL A 105 7.90 10.02 -0.30
CA VAL A 105 9.05 10.77 -0.83
C VAL A 105 8.79 12.28 -0.87
N VAL A 106 7.56 12.70 -1.15
CA VAL A 106 7.16 14.12 -1.08
C VAL A 106 7.23 14.64 0.35
N ILE A 107 6.69 13.91 1.33
CA ILE A 107 6.76 14.28 2.76
C ILE A 107 8.21 14.39 3.24
N ASN A 108 9.11 13.56 2.71
CA ASN A 108 10.53 13.62 3.00
C ASN A 108 11.28 14.74 2.26
N GLY A 109 10.59 15.63 1.54
CA GLY A 109 11.20 16.74 0.81
C GLY A 109 11.91 16.33 -0.48
N ARG A 110 11.59 15.14 -1.02
CA ARG A 110 12.22 14.56 -2.22
C ARG A 110 11.19 14.27 -3.32
N PRO A 111 10.40 15.26 -3.78
CA PRO A 111 9.33 15.02 -4.76
C PRO A 111 9.86 14.49 -6.10
N SER A 112 11.10 14.83 -6.48
CA SER A 112 11.74 14.30 -7.70
C SER A 112 11.97 12.79 -7.65
N ASP A 113 11.98 12.17 -6.46
CA ASP A 113 12.11 10.72 -6.36
C ASP A 113 10.86 10.01 -6.87
N ALA A 114 9.67 10.64 -6.85
CA ALA A 114 8.45 10.07 -7.40
C ALA A 114 8.55 9.77 -8.91
N LEU A 115 9.59 10.27 -9.58
CA LEU A 115 9.94 9.88 -10.95
C LEU A 115 10.24 8.38 -11.09
N PHE A 116 10.48 7.63 -10.00
CA PHE A 116 10.59 6.17 -10.03
C PHE A 116 9.37 5.52 -10.73
N LEU A 117 8.19 6.16 -10.64
CA LEU A 117 6.96 5.70 -11.27
C LEU A 117 7.09 5.58 -12.80
N GLY A 118 7.93 6.41 -13.43
CA GLY A 118 8.12 6.42 -14.88
C GLY A 118 9.24 5.51 -15.37
N TRP A 119 9.84 4.68 -14.51
CA TRP A 119 10.86 3.73 -14.91
C TRP A 119 10.34 2.79 -16.03
N PRO A 120 11.15 2.45 -17.06
CA PRO A 120 12.54 2.83 -17.28
C PRO A 120 12.71 4.11 -18.12
N VAL A 121 11.62 4.78 -18.51
CA VAL A 121 11.66 5.95 -19.39
C VAL A 121 12.30 7.15 -18.69
N VAL A 122 12.07 7.26 -17.40
CA VAL A 122 12.65 8.28 -16.52
C VAL A 122 13.09 7.63 -15.21
N VAL A 123 14.16 8.17 -14.63
CA VAL A 123 14.75 7.73 -13.36
C VAL A 123 14.93 8.96 -12.47
N PRO A 124 14.75 8.85 -11.14
CA PRO A 124 15.10 9.93 -10.22
C PRO A 124 16.55 10.41 -10.42
N PRO A 125 16.84 11.71 -10.25
CA PRO A 125 18.19 12.24 -10.45
C PRO A 125 19.18 11.77 -9.38
N THR A 126 18.70 11.47 -8.17
CA THR A 126 19.51 11.02 -7.04
C THR A 126 18.85 9.83 -6.34
N PRO A 127 18.65 8.70 -7.04
CA PRO A 127 17.90 7.60 -6.50
C PRO A 127 18.61 7.07 -5.24
N PRO A 128 17.89 6.86 -4.13
CA PRO A 128 18.47 6.17 -2.99
C PRO A 128 18.68 4.70 -3.37
N ALA A 129 19.86 4.39 -3.91
CA ALA A 129 20.28 3.04 -4.27
C ALA A 129 20.72 2.24 -3.02
N ILE A 130 19.91 2.31 -1.96
CA ILE A 130 20.19 1.74 -0.66
C ILE A 130 19.42 0.42 -0.56
N PRO A 131 20.08 -0.71 -0.25
CA PRO A 131 19.40 -2.00 -0.06
C PRO A 131 18.30 -1.93 1.01
N PRO A 132 17.23 -2.75 0.92
CA PRO A 132 16.08 -2.66 1.82
C PRO A 132 16.41 -2.74 3.31
N GLY A 133 17.43 -3.55 3.68
CA GLY A 133 17.87 -3.67 5.08
C GLY A 133 18.52 -2.40 5.61
N GLU A 134 19.38 -1.77 4.82
CA GLU A 134 20.05 -0.52 5.18
C GLU A 134 19.10 0.68 5.13
N PHE A 135 18.11 0.62 4.22
CA PHE A 135 17.10 1.66 4.09
C PHE A 135 16.33 1.89 5.39
N VAL A 136 16.11 0.87 6.22
CA VAL A 136 15.45 1.02 7.53
C VAL A 136 16.18 2.06 8.38
N TRP A 137 17.50 1.98 8.47
CA TRP A 137 18.31 2.91 9.27
C TRP A 137 18.35 4.31 8.68
N PHE A 138 18.42 4.40 7.34
CA PHE A 138 18.32 5.67 6.64
C PHE A 138 16.94 6.33 6.82
N TYR A 139 15.89 5.53 6.91
CA TYR A 139 14.51 5.98 6.99
C TYR A 139 14.14 6.49 8.39
N LEU A 140 14.73 5.92 9.44
CA LEU A 140 14.50 6.35 10.81
C LEU A 140 14.91 7.82 11.01
N GLY A 141 14.01 8.59 11.62
CA GLY A 141 14.22 10.01 11.88
C GLY A 141 13.79 10.93 10.73
N THR A 142 13.37 10.38 9.59
CA THR A 142 12.77 11.17 8.50
C THR A 142 11.35 11.64 8.87
N PRO A 143 10.83 12.74 8.28
CA PRO A 143 9.44 13.18 8.48
C PRO A 143 8.41 12.07 8.27
N SER A 144 8.56 11.31 7.18
CA SER A 144 7.69 10.18 6.87
C SER A 144 7.74 9.06 7.92
N SER A 145 8.90 8.81 8.54
CA SER A 145 9.00 7.81 9.62
C SER A 145 8.16 8.19 10.84
N TYR A 146 8.09 9.49 11.19
CA TYR A 146 7.23 9.95 12.28
C TYR A 146 5.75 9.81 11.95
N VAL A 147 5.36 10.07 10.69
CA VAL A 147 3.98 9.83 10.21
C VAL A 147 3.62 8.35 10.35
N GLU A 148 4.52 7.44 9.98
CA GLU A 148 4.29 6.00 10.17
C GLU A 148 4.14 5.63 11.64
N VAL A 149 4.98 6.17 12.53
CA VAL A 149 4.85 5.91 13.98
C VAL A 149 3.46 6.30 14.48
N VAL A 150 2.95 7.49 14.09
CA VAL A 150 1.61 7.93 14.47
C VAL A 150 0.54 7.00 13.91
N LEU A 151 0.65 6.58 12.65
CA LEU A 151 -0.25 5.61 12.03
C LEU A 151 -0.26 4.28 12.81
N TRP A 152 0.91 3.73 13.14
CA TRP A 152 1.04 2.47 13.85
C TRP A 152 0.52 2.54 15.28
N VAL A 153 0.71 3.67 15.99
CA VAL A 153 0.10 3.92 17.30
C VAL A 153 -1.43 3.92 17.18
N ALA A 154 -1.99 4.59 16.17
CA ALA A 154 -3.43 4.59 15.95
C ALA A 154 -3.98 3.19 15.65
N VAL A 155 -3.29 2.43 14.79
CA VAL A 155 -3.63 1.03 14.50
C VAL A 155 -3.59 0.17 15.76
N GLY A 156 -2.53 0.29 16.56
CA GLY A 156 -2.40 -0.42 17.84
C GLY A 156 -3.53 -0.09 18.82
N ALA A 157 -3.87 1.19 18.96
CA ALA A 157 -4.99 1.64 19.79
C ALA A 157 -6.33 1.04 19.33
N LEU A 158 -6.58 1.00 18.02
CA LEU A 158 -7.79 0.40 17.44
C LEU A 158 -7.85 -1.12 17.67
N VAL A 159 -6.72 -1.83 17.54
CA VAL A 159 -6.63 -3.26 17.83
C VAL A 159 -6.92 -3.52 19.31
N VAL A 160 -6.30 -2.79 20.23
CA VAL A 160 -6.54 -2.92 21.68
C VAL A 160 -8.01 -2.66 22.00
N ARG A 161 -8.60 -1.61 21.43
CA ARG A 161 -10.03 -1.31 21.61
C ARG A 161 -10.91 -2.46 21.12
N SER A 162 -10.63 -3.01 19.94
CA SER A 162 -11.38 -4.13 19.37
C SER A 162 -11.30 -5.38 20.23
N LEU A 163 -10.12 -5.69 20.80
CA LEU A 163 -9.95 -6.85 21.66
C LEU A 163 -10.71 -6.71 22.98
N ARG A 164 -10.74 -5.52 23.56
CA ARG A 164 -11.54 -5.24 24.78
C ARG A 164 -13.02 -5.43 24.52
N THR A 165 -13.55 -4.86 23.44
CA THR A 165 -14.97 -5.00 23.10
C THR A 165 -15.38 -6.45 22.85
N SER A 166 -14.51 -7.26 22.23
CA SER A 166 -14.78 -8.69 22.03
C SER A 166 -14.79 -9.50 23.32
N ARG A 167 -13.97 -9.12 24.29
CA ARG A 167 -13.92 -9.77 25.61
C ARG A 167 -15.16 -9.45 26.44
N ASP A 168 -15.56 -8.17 26.49
CA ASP A 168 -16.75 -7.74 27.23
C ASP A 168 -18.03 -8.40 26.66
N ALA A 169 -18.09 -8.62 25.34
CA ALA A 169 -19.19 -9.34 24.70
C ALA A 169 -19.23 -10.85 24.99
N GLY A 170 -18.08 -11.46 25.32
CA GLY A 170 -17.97 -12.88 25.65
C GLY A 170 -18.18 -13.20 27.13
N GLU A 171 -17.95 -12.24 28.03
CA GLU A 171 -18.20 -12.38 29.48
C GLU A 171 -19.67 -12.13 29.87
N GLY A 172 -20.49 -11.58 28.96
CA GLY A 172 -21.92 -11.30 29.16
C GLY A 172 -22.89 -12.32 28.55
N ALA A 173 -22.40 -13.44 28.00
CA ALA A 173 -23.17 -14.54 27.41
C ALA A 173 -23.07 -15.81 28.27
#